data_AF-A0A423UG34-F1
#
_entry.id   AF-A0A423UG34-F1
#
_cell.length_a   1.000
_cell.length_b   1.000
_cell.length_c   1.000
_cell.angle_alpha   90.00
_cell.angle_beta   90.00
_cell.angle_gamma   90.00
#
_symmetry.space_group_name_H-M   'P 1'
#
loop_
_entity.id
_entity.type
_entity.pdbx_description
1 polymer ?
#
loop_
_entity_poly.entity_id
_entity_poly.type
_entity_poly.pdbx_seq_one_letter_code
_entity_poly.pdbx_strand_id
1 'polypeptide(L)'
;MSVLQGLWFFVIALLFAVFLFLDGLDFGVGMATRFIAEGSEDRRLYMRAIGPHWDGNEVWLITAGGAMFAAFPLWYASLFSGYYLLLFLVLVALILRGVSFEFSAHALTRRERNVWQWTNFVGCLAAPFFLGMMLTSLIQGVPMDKDGNVWAGFTDVFNWLSVVGGVAVVFFCFVHGLHFLSLKLDANRSRHMLNTSRKLYWIAYPALVVFVVLAFFLTDFYRLRPITSWLITVIILAATVVAHLAATNHRGGVAFVASGLTLVGVIAFIFNGIFPRVMVSRGGMHDLMAASASASPYTLRIMTVVLVVLLPIVLAYFIWSYVIQRKRLSVSDEKASQAY
;
A
#
# COMPACT_ATOMS: atom_id res chain seq x y z
N MET A 1 -21.11 14.28 14.13
CA MET A 1 -19.81 13.61 14.31
C MET A 1 -18.98 14.44 15.28
N SER A 2 -18.32 13.82 16.26
CA SER A 2 -17.44 14.51 17.21
C SER A 2 -16.05 14.77 16.62
N VAL A 3 -15.27 15.66 17.23
CA VAL A 3 -13.89 15.94 16.83
C VAL A 3 -13.03 14.67 16.91
N LEU A 4 -13.21 13.85 17.96
CA LEU A 4 -12.46 12.60 18.13
C LEU A 4 -12.80 11.56 17.06
N GLN A 5 -14.06 11.45 16.65
CA GLN A 5 -14.45 10.58 15.53
C GLN A 5 -13.77 11.02 14.22
N GLY A 6 -13.76 12.33 13.94
CA GLY A 6 -13.07 12.86 12.76
C GLY A 6 -11.55 12.64 12.80
N LEU A 7 -10.93 12.86 13.97
CA LEU A 7 -9.51 12.60 14.19
C LEU A 7 -9.16 11.14 13.90
N TRP A 8 -9.89 10.19 14.49
CA TRP A 8 -9.59 8.77 14.31
C TRP A 8 -9.84 8.27 12.89
N PHE A 9 -10.85 8.81 12.20
CA PHE A 9 -11.03 8.54 10.77
C PHE A 9 -9.79 8.97 9.97
N PHE A 10 -9.28 10.18 10.24
CA PHE A 10 -8.08 10.69 9.59
C PHE A 10 -6.82 9.89 9.96
N VAL A 11 -6.66 9.50 11.23
CA VAL A 11 -5.53 8.67 11.67
C VAL A 11 -5.53 7.33 10.94
N ILE A 12 -6.67 6.68 10.78
CA ILE A 12 -6.76 5.43 10.01
C ILE A 12 -6.39 5.65 8.53
N ALA A 13 -6.90 6.74 7.93
CA ALA A 13 -6.50 7.12 6.56
C ALA A 13 -4.98 7.28 6.42
N LEU A 14 -4.37 7.96 7.39
CA LEU A 14 -2.93 8.18 7.45
C LEU A 14 -2.16 6.88 7.64
N LEU A 15 -2.64 5.96 8.50
CA LEU A 15 -2.01 4.65 8.70
C LEU A 15 -2.01 3.83 7.41
N PHE A 16 -3.12 3.78 6.66
CA PHE A 16 -3.15 3.13 5.35
C PHE A 16 -2.26 3.81 4.30
N ALA A 17 -2.19 5.15 4.33
CA ALA A 17 -1.33 5.91 3.42
C ALA A 17 0.16 5.65 3.70
N VAL A 18 0.56 5.67 4.98
CA VAL A 18 1.92 5.36 5.43
C VAL A 18 2.27 3.91 5.14
N PHE A 19 1.36 2.97 5.42
CA PHE A 19 1.52 1.57 5.03
C PHE A 19 1.78 1.43 3.53
N LEU A 20 0.93 2.02 2.68
CA LEU A 20 1.08 1.84 1.23
C LEU A 20 2.32 2.54 0.68
N PHE A 21 2.75 3.66 1.29
CA PHE A 21 4.02 4.29 0.98
C PHE A 21 5.20 3.38 1.35
N LEU A 22 5.20 2.85 2.57
CA LEU A 22 6.30 2.03 3.09
C LEU A 22 6.27 0.64 2.48
N ASP A 23 5.27 -0.19 2.77
CA ASP A 23 5.23 -1.57 2.29
C ASP A 23 5.05 -1.66 0.77
N GLY A 24 4.54 -0.60 0.13
CA GLY A 24 4.51 -0.51 -1.33
C GLY A 24 5.89 -0.58 -1.98
N LEU A 25 6.94 -0.07 -1.32
CA LEU A 25 8.31 -0.23 -1.82
C LEU A 25 8.78 -1.69 -1.65
N ASP A 26 8.41 -2.37 -0.57
CA ASP A 26 8.79 -3.77 -0.32
C ASP A 26 8.12 -4.72 -1.31
N PHE A 27 6.84 -4.50 -1.59
CA PHE A 27 6.12 -5.19 -2.65
C PHE A 27 6.80 -4.95 -4.01
N GLY A 28 7.13 -3.71 -4.33
CA GLY A 28 7.78 -3.38 -5.58
C GLY A 28 9.16 -4.01 -5.75
N VAL A 29 9.98 -3.98 -4.71
CA VAL A 29 11.29 -4.63 -4.68
C VAL A 29 11.14 -6.15 -4.81
N GLY A 30 10.19 -6.75 -4.11
CA GLY A 30 9.89 -8.17 -4.19
C GLY A 30 9.50 -8.60 -5.61
N MET A 31 8.68 -7.81 -6.31
CA MET A 31 8.35 -8.03 -7.72
C MET A 31 9.57 -7.87 -8.64
N ALA A 32 10.44 -6.90 -8.37
CA ALA A 32 11.66 -6.67 -9.15
C ALA A 32 12.64 -7.85 -9.13
N THR A 33 12.58 -8.72 -8.10
CA THR A 33 13.39 -9.96 -8.06
C THR A 33 13.11 -10.92 -9.22
N ARG A 34 11.94 -10.83 -9.87
CA ARG A 34 11.60 -11.65 -11.04
C ARG A 34 11.46 -10.85 -12.31
N PHE A 35 10.90 -9.64 -12.24
CA PHE A 35 10.71 -8.83 -13.43
C PHE A 35 11.96 -8.12 -13.93
N ILE A 36 12.91 -7.81 -13.05
CA ILE A 36 14.08 -6.97 -13.39
C ILE A 36 15.40 -7.69 -13.18
N ALA A 37 15.56 -8.43 -12.08
CA ALA A 37 16.84 -9.05 -11.72
C ALA A 37 17.34 -10.02 -12.82
N GLU A 38 18.57 -9.80 -13.31
CA GLU A 38 19.16 -10.60 -14.40
C GLU A 38 19.73 -11.94 -13.92
N GLY A 39 19.93 -12.10 -12.60
CA GLY A 39 20.50 -13.30 -12.01
C GLY A 39 20.28 -13.43 -10.52
N SER A 40 20.80 -14.51 -9.93
CA SER A 40 20.64 -14.78 -8.49
C SER A 40 21.30 -13.74 -7.60
N GLU A 41 22.38 -13.11 -8.05
CA GLU A 41 23.08 -12.07 -7.29
C GLU A 41 22.19 -10.82 -7.14
N ASP A 42 21.61 -10.34 -8.24
CA ASP A 42 20.68 -9.21 -8.21
C ASP A 42 19.47 -9.50 -7.32
N ARG A 43 18.92 -10.71 -7.38
CA ARG A 43 17.80 -11.11 -6.51
C ARG A 43 18.13 -10.98 -5.03
N ARG A 44 19.30 -11.47 -4.62
CA ARG A 44 19.74 -11.38 -3.22
C ARG A 44 20.04 -9.94 -2.82
N LEU A 45 20.68 -9.17 -3.71
CA LEU A 45 20.95 -7.76 -3.49
C LEU A 45 19.65 -6.95 -3.29
N TYR A 46 18.61 -7.24 -4.08
CA TYR A 46 17.31 -6.58 -3.96
C TYR A 46 16.63 -6.95 -2.65
N MET A 47 16.59 -8.24 -2.28
CA MET A 47 16.04 -8.68 -0.99
C MET A 47 16.80 -8.06 0.20
N ARG A 48 18.14 -7.96 0.12
CA ARG A 48 18.97 -7.32 1.15
C ARG A 48 18.66 -5.83 1.29
N ALA A 49 18.28 -5.13 0.22
CA ALA A 49 17.96 -3.71 0.27
C ALA A 49 16.76 -3.38 1.17
N ILE A 50 15.82 -4.32 1.31
CA ILE A 50 14.61 -4.17 2.15
C ILE A 50 14.64 -5.02 3.42
N GLY A 51 15.58 -5.97 3.54
CA GLY A 51 15.73 -6.85 4.70
C GLY A 51 15.65 -6.16 6.07
N PRO A 52 16.33 -5.03 6.29
CA PRO A 52 16.27 -4.30 7.57
C PRO A 52 14.96 -3.53 7.84
N HIS A 53 14.02 -3.50 6.89
CA HIS A 53 12.90 -2.55 6.87
C HIS A 53 11.53 -3.22 6.79
N TRP A 54 11.40 -4.29 6.02
CA TRP A 54 10.11 -4.85 5.61
C TRP A 54 9.19 -5.21 6.79
N ASP A 55 9.73 -5.82 7.83
CA ASP A 55 8.96 -6.24 9.01
C ASP A 55 8.36 -5.02 9.73
N GLY A 56 9.17 -3.97 9.92
CA GLY A 56 8.71 -2.70 10.48
C GLY A 56 7.70 -1.95 9.58
N ASN A 57 7.82 -2.08 8.26
CA ASN A 57 6.89 -1.47 7.31
C ASN A 57 5.50 -2.14 7.39
N GLU A 58 5.45 -3.46 7.57
CA GLU A 58 4.20 -4.23 7.65
C GLU A 58 3.38 -3.92 8.91
N VAL A 59 4.05 -3.54 10.01
CA VAL A 59 3.38 -3.15 11.28
C VAL A 59 2.39 -1.99 11.09
N TRP A 60 2.56 -1.13 10.08
CA TRP A 60 1.62 -0.06 9.78
C TRP A 60 0.25 -0.58 9.32
N LEU A 61 0.19 -1.72 8.59
CA LEU A 61 -1.07 -2.38 8.24
C LEU A 61 -1.74 -2.98 9.47
N ILE A 62 -0.96 -3.65 10.31
CA ILE A 62 -1.45 -4.25 11.56
C ILE A 62 -2.03 -3.17 12.46
N THR A 63 -1.33 -2.04 12.58
CA THR A 63 -1.76 -0.87 13.35
C THR A 63 -3.01 -0.24 12.74
N ALA A 64 -3.13 -0.16 11.41
CA ALA A 64 -4.34 0.30 10.74
C ALA A 64 -5.55 -0.59 11.11
N GLY A 65 -5.41 -1.91 11.01
CA GLY A 65 -6.44 -2.87 11.39
C GLY A 65 -6.80 -2.80 12.88
N GLY A 66 -5.80 -2.71 13.76
CA GLY A 66 -6.00 -2.55 15.20
C GLY A 66 -6.66 -1.21 15.57
N ALA A 67 -6.28 -0.12 14.91
CA ALA A 67 -6.91 1.19 15.08
C ALA A 67 -8.36 1.17 14.58
N MET A 68 -8.67 0.49 13.47
CA MET A 68 -10.05 0.26 13.05
C MET A 68 -10.83 -0.52 14.10
N PHE A 69 -10.30 -1.63 14.61
CA PHE A 69 -10.95 -2.43 15.64
C PHE A 69 -11.25 -1.61 16.90
N ALA A 70 -10.31 -0.80 17.34
CA ALA A 70 -10.43 -0.05 18.58
C ALA A 70 -11.25 1.26 18.44
N ALA A 71 -11.11 2.00 17.32
CA ALA A 71 -11.80 3.26 17.11
C ALA A 71 -13.13 3.14 16.37
N PHE A 72 -13.26 2.19 15.44
CA PHE A 72 -14.46 1.94 14.64
C PHE A 72 -14.79 0.44 14.57
N PRO A 73 -15.17 -0.20 15.70
CA PRO A 73 -15.36 -1.64 15.77
C PRO A 73 -16.40 -2.17 14.78
N LEU A 74 -17.47 -1.42 14.53
CA LEU A 74 -18.49 -1.84 13.56
C LEU A 74 -17.95 -1.75 12.12
N TRP A 75 -17.14 -0.74 11.80
CA TRP A 75 -16.46 -0.67 10.50
C TRP A 75 -15.51 -1.86 10.32
N TYR A 76 -14.69 -2.15 11.34
CA TYR A 76 -13.80 -3.30 11.35
C TYR A 76 -14.58 -4.61 11.11
N ALA A 77 -15.63 -4.87 11.90
CA ALA A 77 -16.41 -6.10 11.79
C ALA A 77 -17.06 -6.23 10.40
N SER A 78 -17.68 -5.16 9.90
CA SER A 78 -18.35 -5.15 8.59
C SER A 78 -17.37 -5.39 7.45
N LEU A 79 -16.20 -4.73 7.48
CA LEU A 79 -15.15 -4.91 6.48
C LEU A 79 -14.59 -6.33 6.51
N PHE A 80 -14.14 -6.81 7.68
CA PHE A 80 -13.44 -8.09 7.79
C PHE A 80 -14.34 -9.30 7.53
N SER A 81 -15.61 -9.23 7.94
CA SER A 81 -16.59 -10.29 7.63
C SER A 81 -17.04 -10.24 6.18
N GLY A 82 -17.37 -9.05 5.66
CA GLY A 82 -17.85 -8.88 4.29
C GLY A 82 -16.80 -9.21 3.22
N TYR A 83 -15.53 -8.89 3.49
CA TYR A 83 -14.41 -9.16 2.60
C TYR A 83 -13.57 -10.36 3.03
N TYR A 84 -14.17 -11.30 3.78
CA TYR A 84 -13.47 -12.44 4.38
C TYR A 84 -12.50 -13.13 3.41
N LEU A 85 -12.98 -13.51 2.21
CA LEU A 85 -12.15 -14.24 1.26
C LEU A 85 -10.97 -13.41 0.74
N LEU A 86 -11.16 -12.12 0.47
CA LEU A 86 -10.05 -11.26 0.01
C LEU A 86 -9.03 -11.04 1.11
N LEU A 87 -9.48 -10.74 2.33
CA LEU A 87 -8.60 -10.51 3.46
C LEU A 87 -7.87 -11.79 3.88
N PHE A 88 -8.51 -12.95 3.73
CA PHE A 88 -7.85 -14.25 3.87
C PHE A 88 -6.74 -14.44 2.82
N LEU A 89 -7.01 -14.10 1.55
CA LEU A 89 -5.99 -14.18 0.49
C LEU A 89 -4.85 -13.17 0.71
N VAL A 90 -5.14 -11.97 1.21
CA VAL A 90 -4.12 -11.00 1.64
C VAL A 90 -3.26 -11.60 2.74
N LEU A 91 -3.88 -12.16 3.79
CA LEU A 91 -3.16 -12.81 4.89
C LEU A 91 -2.24 -13.92 4.39
N VAL A 92 -2.74 -14.80 3.52
CA VAL A 92 -1.91 -15.86 2.91
C VAL A 92 -0.76 -15.26 2.12
N ALA A 93 -1.01 -14.24 1.29
CA ALA A 93 0.04 -13.58 0.50
C ALA A 93 1.13 -12.94 1.38
N LEU A 94 0.75 -12.31 2.49
CA LEU A 94 1.67 -11.72 3.47
C LEU A 94 2.48 -12.80 4.20
N ILE A 95 1.85 -13.91 4.62
CA ILE A 95 2.57 -15.05 5.21
C ILE A 95 3.60 -15.60 4.22
N LEU A 96 3.19 -15.84 2.97
CA LEU A 96 4.08 -16.32 1.91
C LEU A 96 5.27 -15.38 1.71
N ARG A 97 5.05 -14.06 1.73
CA ARG A 97 6.12 -13.07 1.67
C ARG A 97 7.07 -13.19 2.87
N GLY A 98 6.55 -13.14 4.10
CA GLY A 98 7.36 -13.14 5.32
C GLY A 98 8.26 -14.37 5.43
N VAL A 99 7.70 -15.57 5.25
CA VAL A 99 8.50 -16.82 5.33
C VAL A 99 9.54 -16.93 4.21
N SER A 100 9.29 -16.28 3.06
CA SER A 100 10.21 -16.34 1.92
C SER A 100 11.54 -15.64 2.18
N PHE A 101 11.58 -14.58 3.00
CA PHE A 101 12.84 -13.94 3.38
C PHE A 101 13.73 -14.90 4.16
N GLU A 102 13.18 -15.47 5.23
CA GLU A 102 13.90 -16.32 6.15
C GLU A 102 14.35 -17.63 5.48
N PHE A 103 13.45 -18.28 4.75
CA PHE A 103 13.75 -19.58 4.14
C PHE A 103 14.60 -19.45 2.87
N SER A 104 14.51 -18.35 2.12
CA SER A 104 15.45 -18.07 1.03
C SER A 104 16.87 -17.86 1.53
N ALA A 105 17.05 -17.27 2.73
CA ALA A 105 18.35 -17.08 3.34
C ALA A 105 18.98 -18.44 3.75
N HIS A 106 18.19 -19.32 4.34
CA HIS A 106 18.62 -20.63 4.86
C HIS A 106 18.62 -21.77 3.83
N ALA A 107 18.13 -21.54 2.61
CA ALA A 107 18.04 -22.57 1.58
C ALA A 107 19.42 -23.19 1.22
N LEU A 108 19.52 -24.51 1.33
CA LEU A 108 20.76 -25.27 1.07
C LEU A 108 21.00 -25.51 -0.41
N THR A 109 19.92 -25.57 -1.21
CA THR A 109 20.00 -25.82 -2.65
C THR A 109 19.51 -24.64 -3.48
N ARG A 110 19.99 -24.53 -4.73
CA ARG A 110 19.50 -23.51 -5.69
C ARG A 110 18.01 -23.67 -5.98
N ARG A 111 17.52 -24.91 -6.04
CA ARG A 111 16.11 -25.21 -6.33
C ARG A 111 15.21 -24.71 -5.20
N GLU A 112 15.56 -25.04 -3.96
CA GLU A 112 14.84 -24.58 -2.76
C GLU A 112 14.81 -23.05 -2.67
N ARG A 113 15.96 -22.40 -2.84
CA ARG A 113 16.03 -20.93 -2.85
C ARG A 113 15.16 -20.33 -3.94
N ASN A 114 15.13 -20.93 -5.12
CA ASN A 114 14.29 -20.47 -6.21
C ASN A 114 12.79 -20.65 -5.93
N VAL A 115 12.38 -21.67 -5.17
CA VAL A 115 11.00 -21.81 -4.69
C VAL A 115 10.65 -20.62 -3.80
N TRP A 116 11.43 -20.33 -2.76
CA TRP A 116 11.18 -19.20 -1.86
C TRP A 116 11.23 -17.84 -2.55
N GLN A 117 12.12 -17.66 -3.53
CA GLN A 117 12.14 -16.44 -4.36
C GLN A 117 10.90 -16.31 -5.26
N TRP A 118 10.28 -17.42 -5.69
CA TRP A 118 8.99 -17.37 -6.41
C TRP A 118 7.85 -17.10 -5.44
N THR A 119 7.87 -17.71 -4.26
CA THR A 119 6.90 -17.47 -3.20
C THR A 119 6.89 -16.00 -2.78
N ASN A 120 8.06 -15.37 -2.62
CA ASN A 120 8.19 -13.94 -2.37
C ASN A 120 7.55 -13.11 -3.48
N PHE A 121 7.85 -13.42 -4.74
CA PHE A 121 7.28 -12.73 -5.89
C PHE A 121 5.75 -12.81 -5.91
N VAL A 122 5.18 -14.00 -5.70
CA VAL A 122 3.73 -14.20 -5.67
C VAL A 122 3.11 -13.43 -4.51
N GLY A 123 3.69 -13.49 -3.30
CA GLY A 123 3.22 -12.73 -2.14
C GLY A 123 3.21 -11.22 -2.39
N CYS A 124 4.31 -10.68 -2.91
CA CYS A 124 4.47 -9.26 -3.23
C CYS A 124 3.61 -8.78 -4.41
N LEU A 125 3.09 -9.67 -5.25
CA LEU A 125 2.12 -9.36 -6.30
C LEU A 125 0.69 -9.46 -5.75
N ALA A 126 0.37 -10.55 -5.05
CA ALA A 126 -0.97 -10.86 -4.60
C ALA A 126 -1.46 -9.96 -3.48
N ALA A 127 -0.62 -9.63 -2.48
CA ALA A 127 -1.02 -8.80 -1.35
C ALA A 127 -1.50 -7.39 -1.79
N PRO A 128 -0.71 -6.59 -2.53
CA PRO A 128 -1.19 -5.29 -3.02
C PRO A 128 -2.35 -5.41 -4.02
N PHE A 129 -2.43 -6.50 -4.81
CA PHE A 129 -3.55 -6.73 -5.72
C PHE A 129 -4.87 -6.88 -4.97
N PHE A 130 -4.94 -7.79 -4.00
CA PHE A 130 -6.17 -8.03 -3.24
C PHE A 130 -6.52 -6.88 -2.30
N LEU A 131 -5.53 -6.20 -1.71
CA LEU A 131 -5.77 -4.97 -0.94
C LEU A 131 -6.33 -3.85 -1.84
N GLY A 132 -5.77 -3.66 -3.04
CA GLY A 132 -6.26 -2.70 -4.01
C GLY A 132 -7.69 -3.02 -4.45
N MET A 133 -7.98 -4.29 -4.74
CA MET A 133 -9.35 -4.74 -5.04
C MET A 133 -10.32 -4.42 -3.93
N MET A 134 -9.99 -4.78 -2.69
CA MET A 134 -10.83 -4.52 -1.51
C MET A 134 -11.12 -3.01 -1.34
N LEU A 135 -10.07 -2.18 -1.39
CA LEU A 135 -10.22 -0.73 -1.19
C LEU A 135 -11.08 -0.07 -2.28
N THR A 136 -11.04 -0.58 -3.51
CA THR A 136 -11.75 0.02 -4.65
C THR A 136 -13.14 -0.58 -4.88
N SER A 137 -13.40 -1.83 -4.51
CA SER A 137 -14.78 -2.33 -4.41
C SER A 137 -15.55 -1.66 -3.28
N LEU A 138 -14.86 -1.35 -2.16
CA LEU A 138 -15.48 -0.68 -1.00
C LEU A 138 -16.09 0.67 -1.37
N ILE A 139 -15.45 1.43 -2.25
CA ILE A 139 -15.96 2.74 -2.69
C ILE A 139 -17.07 2.66 -3.75
N GLN A 140 -17.20 1.54 -4.46
CA GLN A 140 -18.33 1.30 -5.35
C GLN A 140 -19.60 0.91 -4.57
N GLY A 141 -19.42 0.43 -3.35
CA GLY A 141 -20.47 -0.01 -2.45
C GLY A 141 -20.81 -1.49 -2.57
N VAL A 142 -21.19 -2.06 -1.44
CA VAL A 142 -21.48 -3.49 -1.25
C VAL A 142 -22.86 -3.69 -0.62
N PRO A 143 -23.49 -4.88 -0.79
CA PRO A 143 -24.72 -5.21 -0.10
C PRO A 143 -24.51 -5.19 1.42
N MET A 144 -25.27 -4.35 2.12
CA MET A 144 -25.14 -4.16 3.57
C MET A 144 -26.49 -3.83 4.20
N ASP A 145 -26.86 -4.58 5.24
CA ASP A 145 -28.12 -4.35 5.97
C ASP A 145 -28.06 -3.14 6.91
N LYS A 146 -29.18 -2.85 7.60
CA LYS A 146 -29.31 -1.73 8.54
C LYS A 146 -28.38 -1.82 9.76
N ASP A 147 -27.94 -3.03 10.12
CA ASP A 147 -27.10 -3.29 11.29
C ASP A 147 -25.60 -3.27 10.90
N GLY A 148 -25.29 -3.10 9.62
CA GLY A 148 -23.94 -3.04 9.08
C GLY A 148 -23.40 -4.41 8.62
N ASN A 149 -24.20 -5.47 8.65
CA ASN A 149 -23.72 -6.77 8.17
C ASN A 149 -23.58 -6.74 6.65
N VAL A 150 -22.40 -7.10 6.18
CA VAL A 150 -22.04 -7.08 4.76
C VAL A 150 -22.04 -8.50 4.20
N TRP A 151 -22.67 -8.66 3.05
CA TRP A 151 -22.81 -9.94 2.36
C TRP A 151 -22.29 -9.80 0.92
N ALA A 152 -21.00 -9.53 0.78
CA ALA A 152 -20.42 -9.27 -0.55
C ALA A 152 -20.36 -10.58 -1.36
N GLY A 153 -21.10 -10.63 -2.46
CA GLY A 153 -21.00 -11.70 -3.44
C GLY A 153 -19.75 -11.55 -4.30
N PHE A 154 -19.47 -12.57 -5.11
CA PHE A 154 -18.30 -12.59 -5.99
C PHE A 154 -18.22 -11.34 -6.89
N THR A 155 -19.33 -10.92 -7.50
CA THR A 155 -19.39 -9.75 -8.41
C THR A 155 -19.41 -8.41 -7.67
N ASP A 156 -19.67 -8.39 -6.37
CA ASP A 156 -19.57 -7.17 -5.57
C ASP A 156 -18.10 -6.83 -5.34
N VAL A 157 -17.25 -7.85 -5.17
CA VAL A 157 -15.82 -7.66 -4.95
C VAL A 157 -14.99 -7.78 -6.23
N PHE A 158 -15.38 -8.63 -7.17
CA PHE A 158 -14.75 -8.80 -8.47
C PHE A 158 -15.54 -8.04 -9.53
N ASN A 159 -15.14 -6.80 -9.78
CA ASN A 159 -15.79 -5.89 -10.72
C ASN A 159 -14.73 -5.01 -11.41
N TRP A 160 -15.14 -4.17 -12.38
CA TRP A 160 -14.18 -3.35 -13.13
C TRP A 160 -13.41 -2.35 -12.29
N LEU A 161 -14.05 -1.67 -11.34
CA LEU A 161 -13.34 -0.72 -10.49
C LEU A 161 -12.35 -1.45 -9.58
N SER A 162 -12.74 -2.60 -9.04
CA SER A 162 -11.90 -3.37 -8.12
C SER A 162 -10.69 -4.00 -8.80
N VAL A 163 -10.87 -4.63 -9.94
CA VAL A 163 -9.76 -5.25 -10.70
C VAL A 163 -8.79 -4.17 -11.19
N VAL A 164 -9.29 -3.06 -11.73
CA VAL A 164 -8.44 -1.93 -12.14
C VAL A 164 -7.71 -1.34 -10.95
N GLY A 165 -8.37 -1.19 -9.80
CA GLY A 165 -7.76 -0.76 -8.55
C GLY A 165 -6.64 -1.68 -8.08
N GLY A 166 -6.89 -2.99 -8.05
CA GLY A 166 -5.89 -4.01 -7.72
C GLY A 166 -4.68 -3.97 -8.63
N VAL A 167 -4.89 -3.95 -9.95
CA VAL A 167 -3.79 -3.84 -10.94
C VAL A 167 -3.03 -2.52 -10.79
N ALA A 168 -3.73 -1.41 -10.56
CA ALA A 168 -3.10 -0.11 -10.37
C ALA A 168 -2.21 -0.08 -9.13
N VAL A 169 -2.68 -0.61 -7.99
CA VAL A 169 -1.88 -0.67 -6.76
C VAL A 169 -0.63 -1.51 -6.98
N VAL A 170 -0.73 -2.69 -7.61
CA VAL A 170 0.44 -3.50 -7.99
C VAL A 170 1.42 -2.70 -8.84
N PHE A 171 0.94 -2.04 -9.89
CA PHE A 171 1.76 -1.26 -10.81
C PHE A 171 2.49 -0.11 -10.10
N PHE A 172 1.79 0.68 -9.28
CA PHE A 172 2.40 1.81 -8.59
C PHE A 172 3.34 1.38 -7.46
N CYS A 173 3.04 0.29 -6.74
CA CYS A 173 3.99 -0.33 -5.82
C CYS A 173 5.24 -0.80 -6.55
N PHE A 174 5.10 -1.45 -7.72
CA PHE A 174 6.24 -1.88 -8.53
C PHE A 174 7.14 -0.70 -8.92
N VAL A 175 6.57 0.35 -9.49
CA VAL A 175 7.31 1.57 -9.86
C VAL A 175 7.98 2.20 -8.63
N HIS A 176 7.28 2.27 -7.49
CA HIS A 176 7.81 2.82 -6.25
C HIS A 176 9.01 2.02 -5.72
N GLY A 177 8.94 0.69 -5.76
CA GLY A 177 10.06 -0.19 -5.42
C GLY A 177 11.28 -0.01 -6.33
N LEU A 178 11.10 0.23 -7.64
CA LEU A 178 12.22 0.56 -8.53
C LEU A 178 12.91 1.88 -8.12
N HIS A 179 12.14 2.89 -7.71
CA HIS A 179 12.74 4.14 -7.23
C HIS A 179 13.49 3.94 -5.92
N PHE A 180 12.98 3.11 -5.01
CA PHE A 180 13.71 2.74 -3.81
C PHE A 180 15.02 2.01 -4.12
N LEU A 181 15.00 1.01 -5.02
CA LEU A 181 16.21 0.34 -5.49
C LEU A 181 17.19 1.33 -6.12
N SER A 182 16.72 2.35 -6.83
CA SER A 182 17.61 3.39 -7.38
C SER A 182 18.40 4.16 -6.30
N LEU A 183 17.87 4.25 -5.08
CA LEU A 183 18.55 4.88 -3.94
C LEU A 183 19.54 3.95 -3.27
N LYS A 184 19.20 2.66 -3.21
CA LYS A 184 19.95 1.64 -2.46
C LYS A 184 21.03 0.93 -3.28
N LEU A 185 20.96 0.92 -4.60
CA LEU A 185 21.91 0.19 -5.43
C LEU A 185 23.06 1.06 -5.94
N ASP A 186 24.11 0.40 -6.44
CA ASP A 186 25.24 1.04 -7.13
C ASP A 186 24.79 1.85 -8.37
N ALA A 187 25.67 2.71 -8.89
CA ALA A 187 25.32 3.68 -9.92
C ALA A 187 24.76 3.05 -11.21
N ASN A 188 25.26 1.89 -11.64
CA ASN A 188 24.81 1.25 -12.87
C ASN A 188 23.40 0.67 -12.69
N ARG A 189 23.19 -0.12 -11.63
CA ARG A 189 21.88 -0.68 -11.30
C ARG A 189 20.86 0.41 -10.99
N SER A 190 21.26 1.46 -10.29
CA SER A 190 20.43 2.64 -10.02
C SER A 190 19.92 3.28 -11.30
N ARG A 191 20.82 3.50 -12.28
CA ARG A 191 20.43 4.04 -13.59
C ARG A 191 19.52 3.09 -14.36
N HIS A 192 19.75 1.78 -14.26
CA HIS A 192 18.87 0.77 -14.84
C HIS A 192 17.44 0.84 -14.27
N MET A 193 17.28 0.98 -12.94
CA MET A 193 15.95 1.13 -12.31
C MET A 193 15.21 2.39 -12.82
N LEU A 194 15.93 3.51 -12.93
CA LEU A 194 15.36 4.79 -13.37
C LEU A 194 14.99 4.79 -14.86
N ASN A 195 15.81 4.17 -15.71
CA ASN A 195 15.53 4.00 -17.13
C ASN A 195 14.32 3.10 -17.38
N THR A 196 14.18 2.04 -16.58
CA THR A 196 13.04 1.14 -16.67
C THR A 196 11.76 1.81 -16.20
N SER A 197 11.77 2.46 -15.03
CA SER A 197 10.60 3.17 -14.50
C SER A 197 10.15 4.31 -15.41
N ARG A 198 11.08 5.05 -16.04
CA ARG A 198 10.75 6.05 -17.08
C ARG A 198 9.87 5.48 -18.18
N LYS A 199 10.16 4.28 -18.68
CA LYS A 199 9.34 3.64 -19.74
C LYS A 199 7.98 3.23 -19.20
N LEU A 200 7.93 2.70 -17.98
CA LEU A 200 6.70 2.25 -17.33
C LEU A 200 5.70 3.38 -17.09
N TYR A 201 6.16 4.62 -16.85
CA TYR A 201 5.25 5.75 -16.63
C TYR A 201 4.29 6.03 -17.79
N TRP A 202 4.64 5.63 -19.02
CA TRP A 202 3.69 5.72 -20.14
C TRP A 202 2.47 4.82 -20.00
N ILE A 203 2.57 3.75 -19.20
CA ILE A 203 1.45 2.89 -18.81
C ILE A 203 0.65 3.52 -17.64
N ALA A 204 1.32 4.31 -16.78
CA ALA A 204 0.69 4.95 -15.63
C ALA A 204 -0.41 5.94 -16.03
N TYR A 205 -0.19 6.75 -17.07
CA TYR A 205 -1.15 7.76 -17.51
C TYR A 205 -2.50 7.18 -17.97
N PRO A 206 -2.57 6.22 -18.92
CA PRO A 206 -3.84 5.61 -19.28
C PRO A 206 -4.46 4.86 -18.09
N ALA A 207 -3.67 4.23 -17.23
CA ALA A 207 -4.21 3.58 -16.02
C ALA A 207 -4.89 4.59 -15.08
N LEU A 208 -4.30 5.76 -14.85
CA LEU A 208 -4.90 6.84 -14.06
C LEU A 208 -6.16 7.40 -14.73
N VAL A 209 -6.16 7.58 -16.05
CA VAL A 209 -7.35 8.02 -16.80
C VAL A 209 -8.48 7.01 -16.65
N VAL A 210 -8.20 5.72 -16.83
CA VAL A 210 -9.20 4.65 -16.65
C VAL A 210 -9.73 4.66 -15.21
N PHE A 211 -8.86 4.78 -14.21
CA PHE A 211 -9.28 4.87 -12.81
C PHE A 211 -10.19 6.08 -12.56
N VAL A 212 -9.84 7.27 -13.05
CA VAL A 212 -10.65 8.49 -12.90
C VAL A 212 -12.01 8.34 -13.60
N VAL A 213 -12.04 7.79 -14.81
CA VAL A 213 -13.28 7.54 -15.55
C VAL A 213 -14.18 6.58 -14.76
N LEU A 214 -13.63 5.44 -14.29
CA LEU A 214 -14.40 4.49 -13.50
C LEU A 214 -14.88 5.10 -12.18
N ALA A 215 -14.03 5.84 -11.47
CA ALA A 215 -14.41 6.52 -10.24
C ALA A 215 -15.50 7.58 -10.49
N PHE A 216 -15.45 8.31 -11.60
CA PHE A 216 -16.45 9.31 -11.98
C PHE A 216 -17.84 8.70 -12.22
N PHE A 217 -17.91 7.55 -12.88
CA PHE A 217 -19.19 6.91 -13.22
C PHE A 217 -19.71 5.93 -12.17
N LEU A 218 -18.81 5.28 -11.43
CA LEU A 218 -19.15 4.18 -10.51
C LEU A 218 -19.14 4.59 -9.04
N THR A 219 -18.75 5.83 -8.72
CA THR A 219 -18.81 6.39 -7.36
C THR A 219 -19.49 7.75 -7.38
N ASP A 220 -19.86 8.24 -6.20
CA ASP A 220 -20.45 9.56 -6.03
C ASP A 220 -19.44 10.65 -5.64
N PHE A 221 -18.14 10.35 -5.66
CA PHE A 221 -17.09 11.20 -5.07
C PHE A 221 -17.00 12.56 -5.76
N TYR A 222 -16.94 12.59 -7.09
CA TYR A 222 -16.89 13.84 -7.85
C TYR A 222 -18.21 14.61 -7.82
N ARG A 223 -19.33 13.94 -7.52
CA ARG A 223 -20.65 14.59 -7.38
C ARG A 223 -20.83 15.23 -6.00
N LEU A 224 -20.49 14.51 -4.94
CA LEU A 224 -20.67 14.96 -3.56
C LEU A 224 -19.53 15.86 -3.08
N ARG A 225 -18.31 15.66 -3.62
CA ARG A 225 -17.10 16.39 -3.24
C ARG A 225 -16.31 16.83 -4.48
N PRO A 226 -16.89 17.63 -5.40
CA PRO A 226 -16.26 17.98 -6.66
C PRO A 226 -14.89 18.64 -6.46
N ILE A 227 -14.82 19.67 -5.60
CA ILE A 227 -13.60 20.46 -5.41
C ILE A 227 -12.46 19.59 -4.87
N THR A 228 -12.66 18.87 -3.76
CA THR A 228 -11.59 18.09 -3.14
C THR A 228 -11.24 16.85 -3.95
N SER A 229 -12.21 16.18 -4.58
CA SER A 229 -11.95 15.00 -5.42
C SER A 229 -11.14 15.37 -6.66
N TRP A 230 -11.48 16.48 -7.34
CA TRP A 230 -10.67 16.98 -8.47
C TRP A 230 -9.29 17.47 -8.02
N LEU A 231 -9.20 18.19 -6.90
CA LEU A 231 -7.91 18.65 -6.36
C LEU A 231 -6.98 17.47 -6.08
N ILE A 232 -7.45 16.43 -5.38
CA ILE A 232 -6.65 15.24 -5.08
C ILE A 232 -6.28 14.51 -6.38
N THR A 233 -7.19 14.41 -7.36
CA THR A 233 -6.90 13.81 -8.67
C THR A 233 -5.75 14.54 -9.37
N VAL A 234 -5.78 15.87 -9.37
CA VAL A 234 -4.70 16.69 -9.96
C VAL A 234 -3.40 16.52 -9.18
N ILE A 235 -3.45 16.41 -7.85
CA ILE A 235 -2.26 16.15 -7.02
C ILE A 235 -1.65 14.78 -7.34
N ILE A 236 -2.46 13.72 -7.49
CA ILE A 236 -2.00 12.37 -7.89
C ILE A 236 -1.32 12.44 -9.25
N LEU A 237 -1.95 13.10 -10.24
CA LEU A 237 -1.38 13.25 -11.57
C LEU A 237 -0.07 14.06 -11.54
N ALA A 238 -0.04 15.18 -10.81
CA ALA A 238 1.14 16.01 -10.66
C ALA A 238 2.29 15.24 -9.98
N ALA A 239 2.02 14.50 -8.91
CA ALA A 239 3.00 13.65 -8.25
C ALA A 239 3.55 12.57 -9.20
N THR A 240 2.67 11.95 -9.99
CA THR A 240 3.08 10.95 -11.02
C THR A 240 3.97 11.59 -12.09
N VAL A 241 3.62 12.78 -12.57
CA VAL A 241 4.41 13.53 -13.57
C VAL A 241 5.77 13.93 -12.99
N VAL A 242 5.81 14.46 -11.76
CA VAL A 242 7.07 14.80 -11.07
C VAL A 242 7.95 13.56 -10.92
N ALA A 243 7.36 12.41 -10.57
CA ALA A 243 8.09 11.17 -10.43
C ALA A 243 8.67 10.67 -11.77
N HIS A 244 7.91 10.81 -12.87
CA HIS A 244 8.37 10.49 -14.23
C HIS A 244 9.49 11.43 -14.70
N LEU A 245 9.36 12.74 -14.48
CA LEU A 245 10.39 13.72 -14.82
C LEU A 245 11.65 13.52 -13.99
N ALA A 246 11.51 13.23 -12.70
CA ALA A 246 12.63 12.91 -11.83
C ALA A 246 13.35 11.63 -12.26
N ALA A 247 12.62 10.59 -12.65
CA ALA A 247 13.21 9.37 -13.22
C ALA A 247 13.98 9.66 -14.53
N THR A 248 13.41 10.48 -15.41
CA THR A 248 14.05 10.90 -16.67
C THR A 248 15.32 11.71 -16.45
N ASN A 249 15.33 12.55 -15.42
CA ASN A 249 16.48 13.38 -15.04
C ASN A 249 17.42 12.67 -14.04
N HIS A 250 17.24 11.37 -13.82
CA HIS A 250 18.03 10.54 -12.90
C HIS A 250 18.08 11.04 -11.45
N ARG A 251 17.05 11.76 -10.99
CA ARG A 251 16.90 12.26 -9.61
C ARG A 251 16.14 11.25 -8.75
N GLY A 252 16.78 10.13 -8.41
CA GLY A 252 16.14 9.00 -7.71
C GLY A 252 15.41 9.36 -6.41
N GLY A 253 15.94 10.30 -5.62
CA GLY A 253 15.30 10.71 -4.35
C GLY A 253 13.97 11.42 -4.57
N VAL A 254 13.92 12.33 -5.55
CA VAL A 254 12.67 13.02 -5.93
C VAL A 254 11.69 12.02 -6.55
N ALA A 255 12.17 11.09 -7.38
CA ALA A 255 11.34 10.07 -8.00
C ALA A 255 10.69 9.14 -6.95
N PHE A 256 11.45 8.76 -5.91
CA PHE A 256 10.95 7.97 -4.78
C PHE A 256 9.87 8.71 -3.99
N VAL A 257 10.14 9.95 -3.56
CA VAL A 257 9.16 10.73 -2.80
C VAL A 257 7.89 10.99 -3.62
N ALA A 258 8.03 11.40 -4.89
CA ALA A 258 6.88 11.73 -5.72
C ALA A 258 6.03 10.49 -6.11
N SER A 259 6.67 9.33 -6.36
CA SER A 259 5.92 8.07 -6.57
C SER A 259 5.21 7.61 -5.30
N GLY A 260 5.82 7.78 -4.14
CA GLY A 260 5.15 7.51 -2.86
C GLY A 260 3.99 8.47 -2.58
N LEU A 261 4.12 9.76 -2.92
CA LEU A 261 3.02 10.73 -2.85
C LEU A 261 1.87 10.39 -3.80
N THR A 262 2.15 9.70 -4.91
CA THR A 262 1.10 9.16 -5.79
C THR A 262 0.27 8.11 -5.05
N LEU A 263 0.92 7.14 -4.38
CA LEU A 263 0.26 6.11 -3.57
C LEU A 263 -0.52 6.72 -2.40
N VAL A 264 0.08 7.65 -1.65
CA VAL A 264 -0.58 8.40 -0.58
C VAL A 264 -1.80 9.16 -1.11
N GLY A 265 -1.68 9.79 -2.28
CA GLY A 265 -2.78 10.51 -2.93
C GLY A 265 -3.96 9.60 -3.27
N VAL A 266 -3.72 8.37 -3.74
CA VAL A 266 -4.78 7.39 -4.00
C VAL A 266 -5.53 7.02 -2.72
N ILE A 267 -4.82 6.76 -1.62
CA ILE A 267 -5.47 6.52 -0.31
C ILE A 267 -6.26 7.77 0.13
N ALA A 268 -5.69 8.97 -0.02
CA ALA A 268 -6.37 10.21 0.30
C ALA A 268 -7.64 10.41 -0.54
N PHE A 269 -7.62 10.03 -1.82
CA PHE A 269 -8.79 10.09 -2.70
C PHE A 269 -9.92 9.20 -2.21
N ILE A 270 -9.59 7.94 -1.85
CA ILE A 270 -10.54 6.97 -1.30
C ILE A 270 -11.16 7.51 -0.01
N PHE A 271 -10.34 7.93 0.95
CA PHE A 271 -10.82 8.40 2.25
C PHE A 271 -11.57 9.73 2.17
N ASN A 272 -11.17 10.64 1.27
CA ASN A 272 -11.93 11.86 0.99
C ASN A 272 -13.34 11.54 0.49
N GLY A 273 -13.46 10.58 -0.44
CA GLY A 273 -14.74 10.27 -1.06
C GLY A 273 -15.70 9.47 -0.18
N ILE A 274 -15.19 8.54 0.63
CA ILE A 274 -16.07 7.80 1.56
C ILE A 274 -16.55 8.71 2.69
N PHE A 275 -15.73 9.62 3.20
CA PHE A 275 -16.08 10.48 4.34
C PHE A 275 -17.40 11.24 4.10
N PRO A 276 -18.34 11.30 5.07
CA PRO A 276 -18.27 10.78 6.45
C PRO A 276 -18.73 9.32 6.62
N ARG A 277 -18.88 8.59 5.53
CA ARG A 277 -19.13 7.15 5.52
C ARG A 277 -17.83 6.39 5.70
N VAL A 278 -17.95 5.20 6.26
CA VAL A 278 -16.85 4.24 6.40
C VAL A 278 -17.07 2.99 5.54
N MET A 279 -18.33 2.68 5.22
CA MET A 279 -18.73 1.69 4.21
C MET A 279 -19.89 2.24 3.39
N VAL A 280 -19.84 2.05 2.06
CA VAL A 280 -20.89 2.47 1.13
C VAL A 280 -21.82 1.27 0.86
N SER A 281 -23.12 1.48 0.98
CA SER A 281 -24.14 0.47 0.71
C SER A 281 -24.60 0.52 -0.75
N ARG A 282 -24.77 -0.64 -1.37
CA ARG A 282 -25.34 -0.76 -2.73
C ARG A 282 -26.86 -0.89 -2.67
N GLY A 283 -27.57 -0.18 -3.55
CA GLY A 283 -29.02 -0.36 -3.74
C GLY A 283 -29.92 0.53 -2.86
N GLY A 284 -29.39 1.62 -2.29
CA GLY A 284 -30.21 2.64 -1.61
C GLY A 284 -30.51 2.35 -0.14
N MET A 285 -29.88 1.34 0.46
CA MET A 285 -29.87 1.14 1.91
C MET A 285 -28.92 2.14 2.61
N HIS A 286 -28.96 2.18 3.94
CA HIS A 286 -28.18 3.13 4.73
C HIS A 286 -26.68 2.81 4.70
N ASP A 287 -25.87 3.82 4.34
CA ASP A 287 -24.41 3.76 4.46
C ASP A 287 -24.00 3.63 5.94
N LEU A 288 -22.88 2.95 6.18
CA LEU A 288 -22.31 2.89 7.53
C LEU A 288 -21.53 4.18 7.77
N MET A 289 -22.02 4.99 8.71
CA MET A 289 -21.47 6.30 9.00
C MET A 289 -20.37 6.21 10.07
N ALA A 290 -19.33 7.05 9.95
CA ALA A 290 -18.28 7.15 10.97
C ALA A 290 -18.87 7.46 12.37
N ALA A 291 -19.95 8.24 12.41
CA ALA A 291 -20.59 8.64 13.66
C ALA A 291 -21.28 7.48 14.41
N SER A 292 -21.81 6.49 13.68
CA SER A 292 -22.49 5.32 14.26
C SER A 292 -21.57 4.11 14.39
N ALA A 293 -20.49 4.05 13.60
CA ALA A 293 -19.53 2.94 13.63
C ALA A 293 -18.43 3.08 14.68
N SER A 294 -18.28 4.26 15.30
CA SER A 294 -17.19 4.55 16.22
C SER A 294 -17.40 3.99 17.62
N ALA A 295 -16.31 3.75 18.34
CA ALA A 295 -16.32 3.45 19.76
C ALA A 295 -16.83 4.63 20.62
N SER A 296 -17.02 4.36 21.92
CA SER A 296 -17.47 5.38 22.89
C SER A 296 -16.51 6.59 22.96
N PRO A 297 -17.01 7.78 23.32
CA PRO A 297 -16.14 8.96 23.50
C PRO A 297 -15.00 8.73 24.50
N TYR A 298 -15.24 7.93 25.55
CA TYR A 298 -14.22 7.56 26.53
C TYR A 298 -13.09 6.73 25.91
N THR A 299 -13.45 5.70 25.13
CA THR A 299 -12.48 4.86 24.41
C THR A 299 -11.63 5.69 23.46
N LEU A 300 -12.26 6.54 22.64
CA LEU A 300 -11.55 7.41 21.69
C LEU A 300 -10.60 8.37 22.41
N ARG A 301 -10.98 8.89 23.58
CA ARG A 301 -10.12 9.76 24.40
C ARG A 301 -8.88 9.01 24.89
N ILE A 302 -9.05 7.80 25.45
CA ILE A 302 -7.92 6.97 25.91
C ILE A 302 -6.96 6.67 24.78
N MET A 303 -7.47 6.18 23.65
CA MET A 303 -6.63 5.85 22.51
C MET A 303 -5.89 7.08 21.98
N THR A 304 -6.51 8.28 22.03
CA THR A 304 -5.87 9.52 21.60
C THR A 304 -4.68 9.86 22.50
N VAL A 305 -4.79 9.66 23.81
CA VAL A 305 -3.66 9.82 24.74
C VAL A 305 -2.53 8.85 24.38
N VAL A 306 -2.87 7.58 24.13
CA VAL A 306 -1.89 6.55 23.71
C VAL A 306 -1.21 6.95 22.40
N LEU A 307 -1.97 7.41 21.40
CA LEU A 307 -1.46 7.85 20.11
C LEU A 307 -0.46 9.00 20.27
N VAL A 308 -0.81 10.04 21.03
CA VAL A 308 0.03 11.24 21.22
C VAL A 308 1.33 10.90 21.95
N VAL A 309 1.32 9.92 22.85
CA VAL A 309 2.53 9.50 23.58
C VAL A 309 3.39 8.56 22.76
N LEU A 310 2.81 7.52 22.15
CA LEU A 310 3.57 6.47 21.49
C LEU A 310 4.00 6.83 20.06
N LEU A 311 3.18 7.56 19.29
CA LEU A 311 3.50 7.85 17.90
C LEU A 311 4.82 8.62 17.73
N PRO A 312 5.14 9.66 18.53
CA PRO A 312 6.44 10.34 18.40
C PRO A 312 7.63 9.43 18.69
N ILE A 313 7.50 8.54 19.68
CA ILE A 313 8.54 7.55 20.04
C ILE A 313 8.73 6.58 18.87
N VAL A 314 7.63 6.08 18.32
CA VAL A 314 7.62 5.19 17.16
C VAL A 314 8.29 5.84 15.96
N LEU A 315 7.87 7.05 15.60
CA LEU A 315 8.44 7.79 14.48
C LEU A 315 9.95 8.06 14.69
N ALA A 316 10.37 8.40 15.92
CA ALA A 316 11.78 8.68 16.20
C ALA A 316 12.67 7.45 15.94
N TYR A 317 12.35 6.29 16.50
CA TYR A 317 13.16 5.09 16.26
C TYR A 317 13.01 4.57 14.82
N PHE A 318 11.84 4.73 14.22
CA PHE A 318 11.58 4.30 12.84
C PHE A 318 12.41 5.10 11.84
N ILE A 319 12.41 6.44 11.98
CA ILE A 319 13.27 7.34 11.20
C ILE A 319 14.74 6.99 11.45
N TRP A 320 15.15 6.81 12.71
CA TRP A 320 16.52 6.45 13.06
C TRP A 320 16.98 5.15 12.38
N SER A 321 16.12 4.12 12.36
CA SER A 321 16.39 2.85 11.67
C SER A 321 16.66 3.06 10.17
N TYR A 322 15.81 3.82 9.48
CA TYR A 322 16.00 4.17 8.06
C TYR A 322 17.27 4.99 7.81
N VAL A 323 17.59 5.92 8.71
CA VAL A 323 18.77 6.80 8.61
C VAL A 323 20.06 6.01 8.74
N ILE A 324 20.12 5.00 9.61
CA ILE A 324 21.30 4.13 9.78
C ILE A 324 21.53 3.25 8.55
N GLN A 325 20.45 2.71 7.99
CA GLN A 325 20.50 1.77 6.86
C GLN A 325 20.54 2.46 5.49
N ARG A 326 20.78 3.78 5.43
CA ARG A 326 20.71 4.55 4.18
C ARG A 326 21.83 4.26 3.17
N LYS A 327 22.87 3.53 3.56
CA LYS A 327 24.04 3.28 2.70
C LYS A 327 23.64 2.46 1.46
N ARG A 328 24.32 2.72 0.36
CA ARG A 328 24.18 1.93 -0.87
C ARG A 328 24.81 0.56 -0.70
N LEU A 329 24.23 -0.40 -1.40
CA LEU A 329 24.65 -1.79 -1.46
C LEU A 329 25.23 -2.09 -2.84
N SER A 330 26.31 -2.86 -2.85
CA SER A 330 26.95 -3.40 -4.04
C SER A 330 27.11 -4.92 -3.91
N VAL A 331 27.30 -5.60 -5.05
CA VAL A 331 27.57 -7.05 -5.05
C VAL A 331 28.89 -7.38 -4.33
N SER A 332 29.87 -6.47 -4.34
CA SER A 332 31.12 -6.64 -3.58
C SER A 332 30.89 -6.72 -2.07
N ASP A 333 29.88 -6.02 -1.55
CA ASP A 333 29.51 -6.08 -0.12
C ASP A 333 28.86 -7.41 0.27
N GLU A 334 28.42 -8.22 -0.70
CA GLU A 334 27.84 -9.53 -0.47
C GLU A 334 28.94 -10.58 -0.25
N LYS A 335 30.01 -10.53 -1.06
CA LYS A 335 31.16 -11.44 -0.91
C LYS A 335 31.87 -11.26 0.43
N ALA A 336 31.93 -10.02 0.94
CA ALA A 336 32.49 -9.74 2.26
C ALA A 336 31.61 -10.24 3.42
N SER A 337 30.29 -10.31 3.24
CA SER A 337 29.34 -10.76 4.26
C SER A 337 29.20 -12.29 4.34
N GLN A 338 29.47 -13.02 3.26
CA GLN A 338 29.50 -14.50 3.26
C GLN A 338 30.84 -15.07 3.73
N ALA A 339 31.84 -14.19 3.94
CA ALA A 339 33.16 -14.55 4.49
C ALA A 339 33.21 -14.52 6.03
N TYR A 340 32.09 -14.19 6.69
CA TYR A 340 31.87 -14.22 8.14
C TYR A 340 30.70 -15.15 8.46
#